data_AF-A0A383CC96-F1
#
_entry.id   AF-A0A383CC96-F1
#
_cell.length_a   1.000
_cell.length_b   1.000
_cell.length_c   1.000
_cell.angle_alpha   90.00
_cell.angle_beta   90.00
_cell.angle_gamma   90.00
#
_symmetry.space_group_name_H-M   'P 1'
#
loop_
_entity.id
_entity.type
_entity.pdbx_description
1 polymer ?
#
loop_
_entity_poly.entity_id
_entity_poly.type
_entity_poly.pdbx_seq_one_letter_code
_entity_poly.pdbx_strand_id
1 'polypeptide(L)'
;FNVLTDGLVSVNFGMFALTTVVVIYVASGGLKSVAYVDCAQAILLAVGIAILGGIAIHYAGGWGGFTGGLADIVQKDVSSGQNLTPDGYSMKVAIPGGIQMVSAGSKASGGAWTGIMCMTYMFALMGIQSSPAFSMWAFSNKTPQAFRWQQVVASSIVVGILLFTFTIFQGLGGHILVANGVLENINDKNLVPELINLLSDAAPWLVGLLAVCALAAMQSTGSAYMSTFSAMVTRDIYTKY
;
A
#
# COMPACT_ATOMS: atom_id res chain seq x y z
N PHE A 1 -12.80 -7.33 1.00
CA PHE A 1 -14.12 -7.95 1.27
C PHE A 1 -14.05 -9.44 1.14
N ASN A 2 -13.90 -10.00 -0.06
CA ASN A 2 -13.96 -11.44 -0.27
C ASN A 2 -13.04 -12.25 0.66
N VAL A 3 -11.77 -11.83 0.82
CA VAL A 3 -10.79 -12.47 1.73
C VAL A 3 -11.08 -12.19 3.21
N LEU A 4 -11.63 -11.02 3.55
CA LEU A 4 -11.96 -10.65 4.95
C LEU A 4 -13.25 -11.28 5.45
N THR A 5 -14.08 -11.80 4.55
CA THR A 5 -15.40 -12.36 4.86
C THR A 5 -15.50 -13.81 4.41
N ASP A 6 -14.38 -14.48 4.17
CA ASP A 6 -14.31 -15.88 3.73
C ASP A 6 -15.28 -16.22 2.59
N GLY A 7 -15.36 -15.33 1.60
CA GLY A 7 -16.21 -15.50 0.42
C GLY A 7 -17.65 -15.01 0.54
N LEU A 8 -18.14 -14.62 1.72
CA LEU A 8 -19.53 -14.15 1.93
C LEU A 8 -19.87 -12.94 1.05
N VAL A 9 -18.93 -11.99 0.93
CA VAL A 9 -19.06 -10.86 0.00
C VAL A 9 -18.30 -11.16 -1.28
N SER A 10 -19.03 -11.25 -2.39
CA SER A 10 -18.41 -11.43 -3.71
C SER A 10 -17.58 -10.20 -4.11
N VAL A 11 -16.51 -10.43 -4.86
CA VAL A 11 -15.63 -9.36 -5.37
C VAL A 11 -16.43 -8.34 -6.17
N ASN A 12 -17.32 -8.82 -7.05
CA ASN A 12 -18.16 -7.98 -7.90
C ASN A 12 -19.09 -7.08 -7.07
N PHE A 13 -19.77 -7.66 -6.08
CA PHE A 13 -20.66 -6.89 -5.22
C PHE A 13 -19.90 -5.82 -4.42
N GLY A 14 -18.78 -6.20 -3.80
CA GLY A 14 -17.94 -5.25 -3.05
C GLY A 14 -17.41 -4.11 -3.91
N MET A 15 -17.01 -4.40 -5.15
CA MET A 15 -16.56 -3.40 -6.12
C MET A 15 -17.67 -2.41 -6.47
N PHE A 16 -18.88 -2.90 -6.80
CA PHE A 16 -20.01 -2.03 -7.12
C PHE A 16 -20.43 -1.20 -5.91
N ALA A 17 -20.55 -1.81 -4.73
CA ALA A 17 -20.94 -1.11 -3.51
C ALA A 17 -19.97 0.04 -3.16
N LEU A 18 -18.65 -0.21 -3.20
CA LEU A 18 -17.66 0.84 -2.95
C LEU A 18 -17.74 1.96 -3.99
N THR A 19 -17.86 1.59 -5.27
CA THR A 19 -17.94 2.57 -6.35
C THR A 19 -19.17 3.46 -6.20
N THR A 20 -20.33 2.87 -5.88
CA THR A 20 -21.56 3.62 -5.64
C THR A 20 -21.40 4.62 -4.51
N VAL A 21 -20.83 4.22 -3.37
CA VAL A 21 -20.58 5.12 -2.24
C VAL A 21 -19.66 6.27 -2.65
N VAL A 22 -18.55 5.98 -3.34
CA VAL A 22 -17.59 7.00 -3.80
C VAL A 22 -18.26 7.99 -4.75
N VAL A 23 -19.00 7.50 -5.74
CA VAL A 23 -19.70 8.36 -6.71
C VAL A 23 -20.69 9.28 -6.01
N ILE A 24 -21.46 8.78 -5.04
CA ILE A 24 -22.46 9.59 -4.32
C ILE A 24 -21.82 10.76 -3.60
N TYR A 25 -20.76 10.53 -2.80
CA TYR A 25 -20.17 11.63 -2.02
C TYR A 25 -19.33 12.57 -2.88
N VAL A 26 -18.67 12.07 -3.93
CA VAL A 26 -17.94 12.92 -4.89
C VAL A 26 -18.90 13.81 -5.65
N ALA A 27 -20.02 13.26 -6.15
CA ALA A 27 -21.02 14.00 -6.91
C ALA A 27 -21.77 15.03 -6.06
N SER A 28 -22.11 14.69 -4.81
CA SER A 28 -22.85 15.59 -3.92
C SER A 28 -21.99 16.68 -3.28
N GLY A 29 -20.72 16.36 -2.96
CA GLY A 29 -19.88 17.22 -2.15
C GLY A 29 -18.78 17.98 -2.92
N GLY A 30 -18.47 17.57 -4.15
CA GLY A 30 -17.40 18.15 -4.96
C GLY A 30 -16.01 18.09 -4.28
N LEU A 31 -15.05 18.84 -4.82
CA LEU A 31 -13.64 18.81 -4.38
C LEU A 31 -13.47 19.15 -2.88
N LYS A 32 -14.33 20.02 -2.33
CA LYS A 32 -14.28 20.40 -0.91
C LYS A 32 -14.62 19.23 0.02
N SER A 33 -15.68 18.47 -0.30
CA SER A 33 -16.05 17.30 0.51
C SER A 33 -15.01 16.21 0.42
N VAL A 34 -14.46 15.97 -0.78
CA VAL A 34 -13.39 15.00 -0.99
C VAL A 34 -12.18 15.34 -0.11
N ALA A 35 -11.78 16.62 -0.03
CA ALA A 35 -10.66 17.04 0.81
C ALA A 35 -10.85 16.77 2.32
N TYR A 36 -12.06 16.95 2.85
CA TYR A 36 -12.32 16.65 4.27
C TYR A 36 -12.31 15.15 4.56
N VAL A 37 -12.91 14.36 3.66
CA VAL A 37 -12.92 12.90 3.77
C VAL A 37 -11.50 12.36 3.67
N ASP A 38 -10.71 12.82 2.71
CA ASP A 38 -9.32 12.42 2.52
C ASP A 38 -8.44 12.74 3.74
N CYS A 39 -8.67 13.87 4.42
CA CYS A 39 -7.95 14.20 5.64
C CYS A 39 -8.20 13.17 6.76
N ALA A 40 -9.45 12.76 6.95
CA ALA A 40 -9.79 11.71 7.92
C ALA A 40 -9.23 10.35 7.48
N GLN A 41 -9.33 10.02 6.20
CA GLN A 41 -8.84 8.75 5.63
C GLN A 41 -7.31 8.64 5.71
N ALA A 42 -6.56 9.74 5.57
CA ALA A 42 -5.12 9.75 5.72
C ALA A 42 -4.67 9.36 7.15
N ILE A 43 -5.40 9.84 8.17
CA ILE A 43 -5.14 9.46 9.57
C ILE A 43 -5.47 7.99 9.79
N LEU A 44 -6.64 7.53 9.29
CA LEU A 44 -7.03 6.13 9.38
C LEU A 44 -6.02 5.20 8.70
N LEU A 45 -5.51 5.59 7.53
CA LEU A 45 -4.46 4.87 6.80
C LEU A 45 -3.18 4.78 7.65
N ALA A 46 -2.69 5.90 8.17
CA ALA A 46 -1.49 5.93 9.00
C ALA A 46 -1.61 5.02 10.23
N VAL A 47 -2.75 5.09 10.93
CA VAL A 47 -3.05 4.23 12.08
C VAL A 47 -3.12 2.76 11.66
N GLY A 48 -3.83 2.45 10.57
CA GLY A 48 -3.98 1.08 10.08
C GLY A 48 -2.64 0.44 9.73
N ILE A 49 -1.77 1.16 9.03
CA ILE A 49 -0.44 0.68 8.65
C ILE A 49 0.44 0.45 9.89
N ALA A 50 0.42 1.37 10.86
CA ALA A 50 1.17 1.23 12.10
C ALA A 50 0.72 0.00 12.91
N ILE A 51 -0.60 -0.18 13.06
CA ILE A 51 -1.17 -1.33 13.77
C ILE A 51 -0.82 -2.65 13.06
N LEU A 52 -0.99 -2.72 11.73
CA LEU A 52 -0.67 -3.92 10.95
C LEU A 52 0.81 -4.31 11.03
N GLY A 53 1.72 -3.33 10.97
CA GLY A 53 3.15 -3.62 11.17
C GLY A 53 3.46 -4.09 12.59
N GLY A 54 2.77 -3.54 13.59
CA GLY A 54 2.85 -4.01 14.98
C GLY A 54 2.35 -5.46 15.15
N ILE A 55 1.23 -5.81 14.51
CA ILE A 55 0.68 -7.17 14.50
C ILE A 55 1.66 -8.15 13.85
N ALA A 56 2.22 -7.78 12.69
CA ALA A 56 3.21 -8.61 12.01
C ALA A 56 4.43 -8.91 12.91
N ILE A 57 4.95 -7.90 13.62
CA ILE A 57 6.04 -8.10 14.59
C ILE A 57 5.60 -8.94 15.78
N HIS A 58 4.41 -8.69 16.33
CA HIS A 58 3.90 -9.43 17.48
C HIS A 58 3.79 -10.94 17.19
N TYR A 59 3.14 -11.30 16.07
CA TYR A 59 2.99 -12.71 15.66
C TYR A 59 4.29 -13.33 15.13
N ALA A 60 5.27 -12.53 14.73
CA ALA A 60 6.62 -13.01 14.46
C ALA A 60 7.41 -13.37 15.74
N GLY A 61 6.85 -13.18 16.94
CA GLY A 61 7.54 -13.42 18.22
C GLY A 61 8.23 -12.17 18.77
N GLY A 62 7.71 -10.98 18.45
CA GLY A 62 8.29 -9.69 18.81
C GLY A 62 9.50 -9.32 17.94
N TRP A 63 10.25 -8.30 18.36
CA TRP A 63 11.41 -7.83 17.59
C TRP A 63 12.50 -8.91 17.44
N GLY A 64 12.76 -9.67 18.51
CA GLY A 64 13.72 -10.77 18.48
C GLY A 64 13.32 -11.86 17.49
N GLY A 65 12.07 -12.32 17.54
CA GLY A 65 11.53 -13.31 16.60
C GLY A 65 11.50 -12.81 15.16
N PHE A 66 11.20 -11.52 14.94
CA PHE A 66 11.29 -10.90 13.62
C PHE A 66 12.73 -10.92 13.07
N THR A 67 13.71 -10.46 13.85
CA THR A 67 15.12 -10.45 13.39
C THR A 67 15.71 -11.84 13.23
N GLY A 68 15.37 -12.77 14.14
CA GLY A 68 15.80 -14.16 14.08
C GLY A 68 15.17 -14.89 12.89
N GLY A 69 13.86 -14.75 12.71
CA GLY A 69 13.14 -15.32 11.56
C GLY A 69 13.67 -14.80 10.23
N LEU A 70 14.01 -13.50 10.14
CA LEU A 70 14.65 -12.96 8.94
C LEU A 70 16.02 -13.58 8.69
N ALA A 71 16.85 -13.71 9.74
CA ALA A 71 18.16 -14.35 9.64
C ALA A 71 18.06 -15.82 9.21
N ASP A 72 17.12 -16.56 9.78
CA ASP A 72 16.85 -17.97 9.44
C ASP A 72 16.43 -18.11 7.97
N ILE A 73 15.56 -17.22 7.49
CA ILE A 73 15.14 -17.21 6.10
C ILE A 73 16.32 -16.93 5.17
N VAL A 74 17.15 -15.93 5.48
CA VAL A 74 18.34 -15.62 4.68
C VAL A 74 19.33 -16.78 4.70
N GLN A 75 19.56 -17.41 5.86
CA GLN A 75 20.44 -18.56 5.98
C GLN A 75 19.93 -19.78 5.21
N LYS A 76 18.61 -20.00 5.20
CA LYS A 76 17.97 -21.05 4.39
C LYS A 76 18.11 -20.79 2.89
N ASP A 77 17.92 -19.55 2.43
CA ASP A 77 18.10 -19.19 1.02
C ASP A 77 19.57 -19.44 0.59
N VAL A 78 20.55 -18.99 1.40
CA VAL A 78 21.98 -19.17 1.13
C VAL A 78 22.41 -20.64 1.16
N SER A 79 21.94 -21.42 2.14
CA SER A 79 22.31 -22.84 2.25
C SER A 79 21.64 -23.75 1.22
N SER A 80 20.42 -23.42 0.79
CA SER A 80 19.70 -24.17 -0.25
C SER A 80 20.17 -23.85 -1.68
N GLY A 81 20.88 -22.73 -1.87
CA GLY A 81 21.26 -22.25 -3.20
C GLY A 81 20.08 -21.74 -4.04
N GLN A 82 18.89 -21.62 -3.45
CA GLN A 82 17.66 -21.17 -4.11
C GLN A 82 17.33 -19.73 -3.71
N ASN A 83 16.63 -18.99 -4.58
CA ASN A 83 16.24 -17.59 -4.36
C ASN A 83 17.43 -16.63 -4.14
N LEU A 84 18.59 -16.97 -4.72
CA LEU A 84 19.79 -16.15 -4.64
C LEU A 84 19.89 -15.18 -5.83
N THR A 85 20.40 -13.99 -5.53
CA THR A 85 20.87 -13.05 -6.54
C THR A 85 22.08 -13.62 -7.30
N PRO A 86 22.42 -13.07 -8.48
CA PRO A 86 23.63 -13.46 -9.20
C PRO A 86 24.92 -13.37 -8.36
N ASP A 87 24.94 -12.48 -7.36
CA ASP A 87 26.05 -12.27 -6.43
C ASP A 87 26.01 -13.20 -5.19
N GLY A 88 25.03 -14.11 -5.11
CA GLY A 88 24.94 -15.11 -4.03
C GLY A 88 24.24 -14.62 -2.75
N TYR A 89 23.59 -13.46 -2.78
CA TYR A 89 22.81 -12.95 -1.63
C TYR A 89 21.35 -13.37 -1.72
N SER A 90 20.64 -13.45 -0.59
CA SER A 90 19.18 -13.70 -0.61
C SER A 90 18.44 -12.54 -1.28
N MET A 91 17.51 -12.86 -2.19
CA MET A 91 16.66 -11.88 -2.86
C MET A 91 15.77 -11.05 -1.92
N LYS A 92 15.61 -11.48 -0.66
CA LYS A 92 14.80 -10.75 0.34
C LYS A 92 15.52 -9.54 0.92
N VAL A 93 16.85 -9.51 0.84
CA VAL A 93 17.69 -8.44 1.41
C VAL A 93 18.55 -7.74 0.37
N ALA A 94 18.69 -8.30 -0.84
CA ALA A 94 19.53 -7.78 -1.89
C ALA A 94 18.77 -7.66 -3.22
N ILE A 95 19.04 -6.55 -3.92
CA ILE A 95 18.61 -6.34 -5.31
C ILE A 95 19.53 -7.15 -6.22
N PRO A 96 19.01 -7.87 -7.22
CA PRO A 96 19.78 -8.85 -7.98
C PRO A 96 20.59 -8.23 -9.14
N GLY A 97 21.07 -6.99 -8.94
CA GLY A 97 21.85 -6.21 -9.89
C GLY A 97 21.09 -5.07 -10.58
N GLY A 98 21.78 -4.34 -11.44
CA GLY A 98 21.24 -3.17 -12.15
C GLY A 98 20.18 -3.51 -13.20
N ILE A 99 20.46 -4.52 -14.05
CA ILE A 99 19.58 -4.98 -15.14
C ILE A 99 19.69 -6.50 -15.24
N GLN A 100 18.55 -7.16 -15.49
CA GLN A 100 18.51 -8.55 -15.95
C GLN A 100 17.63 -8.65 -17.18
N MET A 101 18.20 -9.12 -18.29
CA MET A 101 17.47 -9.31 -19.54
C MET A 101 16.82 -10.69 -19.54
N VAL A 102 15.54 -10.75 -19.17
CA VAL A 102 14.75 -11.98 -19.11
C VAL A 102 13.46 -11.84 -19.91
N SER A 103 13.00 -12.95 -20.51
CA SER A 103 11.74 -12.95 -21.28
C SER A 103 10.50 -12.78 -20.39
N ALA A 104 10.62 -13.06 -19.09
CA ALA A 104 9.56 -12.94 -18.09
C ALA A 104 10.17 -12.79 -16.69
N GLY A 105 9.53 -12.06 -15.79
CA GLY A 105 10.02 -11.82 -14.43
C GLY A 105 10.17 -13.09 -13.58
N SER A 106 9.40 -14.15 -13.86
CA SER A 106 9.53 -15.45 -13.20
C SER A 106 10.81 -16.21 -13.56
N LYS A 107 11.51 -15.79 -14.63
CA LYS A 107 12.81 -16.34 -15.03
C LYS A 107 14.00 -15.50 -14.53
N ALA A 108 13.75 -14.44 -13.78
CA ALA A 108 14.80 -13.60 -13.21
C ALA A 108 15.53 -14.35 -12.10
N SER A 109 16.86 -14.27 -12.09
CA SER A 109 17.70 -14.89 -11.06
C SER A 109 17.73 -13.97 -9.84
N GLY A 110 17.22 -14.43 -8.71
CA GLY A 110 17.13 -13.63 -7.48
C GLY A 110 16.08 -12.51 -7.53
N GLY A 111 15.06 -12.64 -8.38
CA GLY A 111 13.89 -11.76 -8.40
C GLY A 111 13.86 -10.76 -9.56
N ALA A 112 12.65 -10.31 -9.90
CA ALA A 112 12.45 -9.36 -11.01
C ALA A 112 12.84 -7.92 -10.66
N TRP A 113 12.86 -7.57 -9.37
CA TRP A 113 13.09 -6.22 -8.83
C TRP A 113 14.55 -5.78 -8.94
N THR A 114 15.04 -5.58 -10.16
CA THR A 114 16.36 -5.03 -10.47
C THR A 114 16.42 -3.51 -10.26
N GLY A 115 17.62 -2.93 -10.24
CA GLY A 115 17.80 -1.48 -10.12
C GLY A 115 17.03 -0.67 -11.16
N ILE A 116 17.00 -1.11 -12.43
CA ILE A 116 16.19 -0.47 -13.48
C ILE A 116 14.69 -0.65 -13.23
N MET A 117 14.23 -1.80 -12.72
CA MET A 117 12.81 -1.97 -12.37
C MET A 117 12.40 -1.02 -11.25
N CYS A 118 13.25 -0.85 -10.22
CA CYS A 118 13.02 0.16 -9.18
C CYS A 118 12.99 1.58 -9.76
N MET A 119 13.91 1.91 -10.67
CA MET A 119 13.97 3.23 -11.30
C MET A 119 12.73 3.51 -12.18
N THR A 120 12.31 2.56 -13.03
CA THR A 120 11.11 2.73 -13.86
C THR A 120 9.85 2.82 -13.01
N TYR A 121 9.80 2.07 -11.90
CA TYR A 121 8.74 2.19 -10.91
C TYR A 121 8.72 3.59 -10.28
N MET A 122 9.88 4.15 -9.91
CA MET A 122 9.97 5.53 -9.43
C MET A 122 9.51 6.55 -10.49
N PHE A 123 9.86 6.37 -11.77
CA PHE A 123 9.34 7.22 -12.85
C PHE A 123 7.81 7.13 -13.01
N ALA A 124 7.23 5.94 -12.89
CA ALA A 124 5.79 5.77 -12.91
C ALA A 124 5.12 6.53 -11.74
N LEU A 125 5.69 6.44 -10.52
CA LEU A 125 5.18 7.16 -9.35
C LEU A 125 5.36 8.68 -9.47
N MET A 126 6.45 9.17 -10.07
CA MET A 126 6.63 10.59 -10.39
C MET A 126 5.59 11.07 -11.42
N GLY A 127 5.24 10.22 -12.39
CA GLY A 127 4.17 10.48 -13.34
C GLY A 127 2.82 10.70 -12.66
N ILE A 128 2.50 9.89 -11.64
CA ILE A 128 1.30 10.07 -10.81
C ILE A 128 1.31 11.44 -10.10
N GLN A 129 2.43 11.82 -9.49
CA GLN A 129 2.57 13.14 -8.83
C GLN A 129 2.45 14.32 -9.80
N SER A 130 2.86 14.12 -11.05
CA SER A 130 2.75 15.13 -12.11
C SER A 130 1.34 15.26 -12.70
N SER A 131 0.39 14.44 -12.25
CA SER A 131 -0.99 14.49 -12.75
C SER A 131 -1.69 15.80 -12.36
N PRO A 132 -2.72 16.23 -13.14
CA PRO A 132 -3.50 17.43 -12.83
C PRO A 132 -4.14 17.43 -11.44
N ALA A 133 -4.38 16.25 -10.86
CA ALA A 133 -4.93 16.10 -9.52
C ALA A 133 -4.07 16.85 -8.50
N PHE A 134 -2.79 16.51 -8.37
CA PHE A 134 -1.92 17.14 -7.36
C PHE A 134 -1.80 18.66 -7.54
N SER A 135 -1.78 19.14 -8.79
CA SER A 135 -1.74 20.57 -9.08
C SER A 135 -3.05 21.27 -8.68
N MET A 136 -4.21 20.69 -9.01
CA MET A 136 -5.51 21.23 -8.61
C MET A 136 -5.62 21.34 -7.08
N TRP A 137 -5.15 20.34 -6.35
CA TRP A 137 -5.16 20.34 -4.89
C TRP A 137 -4.19 21.37 -4.31
N ALA A 138 -2.98 21.48 -4.87
CA ALA A 138 -2.01 22.49 -4.46
C ALA A 138 -2.54 23.92 -4.63
N PHE A 139 -3.14 24.22 -5.79
CA PHE A 139 -3.69 25.55 -6.11
C PHE A 139 -5.04 25.86 -5.46
N SER A 140 -5.70 24.87 -4.83
CA SER A 140 -6.94 25.10 -4.08
C SER A 140 -6.70 25.69 -2.68
N ASN A 141 -5.43 25.85 -2.27
CA ASN A 141 -5.08 26.43 -0.98
C ASN A 141 -5.20 27.96 -0.97
N LYS A 142 -5.78 28.51 0.11
CA LYS A 142 -5.88 29.97 0.30
C LYS A 142 -4.53 30.64 0.61
N THR A 143 -3.59 29.89 1.21
CA THR A 143 -2.29 30.42 1.65
C THR A 143 -1.17 29.42 1.36
N PRO A 144 -0.03 29.85 0.78
CA PRO A 144 1.07 28.95 0.43
C PRO A 144 1.95 28.54 1.64
N GLN A 145 1.87 29.26 2.76
CA GLN A 145 2.73 29.04 3.92
C GLN A 145 2.49 27.67 4.58
N ALA A 146 1.23 27.28 4.75
CA ALA A 146 0.87 25.98 5.35
C ALA A 146 1.24 24.79 4.44
N PHE A 147 1.15 24.99 3.12
CA PHE A 147 1.43 23.96 2.12
C PHE A 147 2.87 23.45 2.21
N ARG A 148 3.84 24.34 2.47
CA ARG A 148 5.26 23.98 2.61
C ARG A 148 5.50 22.95 3.72
N TRP A 149 4.92 23.17 4.89
CA TRP A 149 5.07 22.28 6.04
C TRP A 149 4.33 20.95 5.84
N GLN A 150 3.14 21.01 5.24
CA GLN A 150 2.35 19.81 4.97
C GLN A 150 3.04 18.92 3.94
N GLN A 151 3.50 19.46 2.81
CA GLN A 151 4.10 18.67 1.75
C GLN A 151 5.48 18.10 2.15
N VAL A 152 6.34 18.91 2.78
CA VAL A 152 7.73 18.51 3.05
C VAL A 152 7.88 17.77 4.38
N VAL A 153 7.15 18.17 5.43
CA VAL A 153 7.34 17.55 6.75
C VAL A 153 6.29 16.49 7.01
N ALA A 154 5.00 16.82 6.89
CA ALA A 154 3.95 15.84 7.17
C ALA A 154 3.96 14.70 6.13
N SER A 155 3.97 15.00 4.84
CA SER A 155 3.90 13.97 3.80
C SER A 155 5.23 13.22 3.60
N SER A 156 6.35 13.90 3.33
CA SER A 156 7.59 13.17 3.02
C SER A 156 8.33 12.60 4.23
N ILE A 157 8.33 13.28 5.40
CA ILE A 157 9.04 12.76 6.57
C ILE A 157 8.14 11.85 7.39
N VAL A 158 7.02 12.37 7.90
CA VAL A 158 6.18 11.59 8.84
C VAL A 158 5.52 10.41 8.14
N VAL A 159 4.77 10.66 7.06
CA VAL A 159 4.12 9.57 6.31
C VAL A 159 5.14 8.71 5.58
N GLY A 160 6.22 9.29 5.05
CA GLY A 160 7.31 8.54 4.41
C GLY A 160 7.99 7.53 5.34
N ILE A 161 8.38 7.95 6.56
CA ILE A 161 8.97 7.06 7.56
C ILE A 161 7.98 5.98 8.00
N LEU A 162 6.71 6.36 8.19
CA LEU A 162 5.66 5.42 8.57
C LEU A 162 5.47 4.34 7.50
N LEU A 163 5.31 4.75 6.24
CA LEU A 163 5.18 3.83 5.12
C LEU A 163 6.42 2.96 4.98
N PHE A 164 7.62 3.55 4.96
CA PHE A 164 8.87 2.79 4.82
C PHE A 164 9.00 1.74 5.92
N THR A 165 8.83 2.13 7.18
CA THR A 165 9.11 1.25 8.33
C THR A 165 8.05 0.15 8.49
N PHE A 166 6.78 0.54 8.59
CA PHE A 166 5.73 -0.43 8.93
C PHE A 166 5.30 -1.28 7.73
N THR A 167 5.45 -0.82 6.49
CA THR A 167 5.19 -1.70 5.33
C THR A 167 6.28 -2.75 5.15
N ILE A 168 7.55 -2.43 5.47
CA ILE A 168 8.62 -3.43 5.54
C ILE A 168 8.30 -4.47 6.61
N PHE A 169 7.81 -4.04 7.79
CA PHE A 169 7.40 -4.97 8.84
C PHE A 169 6.24 -5.88 8.39
N GLN A 170 5.25 -5.34 7.66
CA GLN A 170 4.16 -6.16 7.11
C GLN A 170 4.67 -7.14 6.05
N GLY A 171 5.51 -6.69 5.11
CA GLY A 171 6.02 -7.52 4.00
C GLY A 171 6.97 -8.62 4.47
N LEU A 172 8.05 -8.25 5.16
CA LEU A 172 9.01 -9.22 5.71
C LEU A 172 8.39 -10.04 6.83
N GLY A 173 7.54 -9.43 7.66
CA GLY A 173 6.80 -10.14 8.70
C GLY A 173 5.89 -11.20 8.09
N GLY A 174 5.18 -10.90 7.01
CA GLY A 174 4.39 -11.88 6.26
C GLY A 174 5.19 -13.11 5.85
N HIS A 175 6.41 -12.92 5.31
CA HIS A 175 7.29 -14.05 4.98
C HIS A 175 7.71 -14.86 6.21
N ILE A 176 7.95 -14.21 7.36
CA ILE A 176 8.29 -14.88 8.62
C ILE A 176 7.09 -15.66 9.15
N LEU A 177 5.88 -15.08 9.13
CA LEU A 177 4.66 -15.76 9.55
C LEU A 177 4.37 -16.99 8.68
N VAL A 178 4.64 -16.92 7.37
CA VAL A 178 4.55 -18.09 6.48
C VAL A 178 5.59 -19.15 6.86
N ALA A 179 6.84 -18.75 7.13
CA ALA A 179 7.88 -19.67 7.55
C ALA A 179 7.57 -20.36 8.90
N ASN A 180 6.84 -19.68 9.77
CA ASN A 180 6.36 -20.19 11.06
C ASN A 180 5.08 -21.03 10.95
N GLY A 181 4.48 -21.16 9.76
CA GLY A 181 3.22 -21.89 9.54
C GLY A 181 1.99 -21.18 10.10
N VAL A 182 2.07 -19.89 10.41
CA VAL A 182 0.93 -19.08 10.90
C VAL A 182 0.04 -18.62 9.74
N LEU A 183 0.65 -18.32 8.59
CA LEU A 183 -0.03 -17.92 7.38
C LEU A 183 0.28 -18.90 6.24
N GLU A 184 -0.69 -19.16 5.38
CA GLU A 184 -0.54 -20.03 4.22
C GLU A 184 -0.97 -19.32 2.92
N ASN A 185 -0.37 -19.70 1.79
CA ASN A 185 -0.74 -19.20 0.45
C ASN A 185 -0.76 -17.67 0.31
N ILE A 186 0.22 -16.98 0.91
CA ILE A 186 0.34 -15.52 0.85
C ILE A 186 0.93 -15.04 -0.48
N ASN A 187 0.35 -13.96 -1.00
CA ASN A 187 0.81 -13.18 -2.14
C ASN A 187 0.65 -11.68 -1.87
N ASP A 188 1.13 -10.85 -2.80
CA ASP A 188 1.12 -9.38 -2.70
C ASP A 188 -0.30 -8.76 -2.57
N LYS A 189 -1.35 -9.53 -2.86
CA LYS A 189 -2.76 -9.07 -2.86
C LYS A 189 -3.54 -9.48 -1.62
N ASN A 190 -3.21 -10.61 -0.99
CA ASN A 190 -3.94 -11.14 0.17
C ASN A 190 -3.20 -10.92 1.51
N LEU A 191 -1.91 -10.55 1.50
CA LEU A 191 -1.14 -10.36 2.74
C LEU A 191 -1.85 -9.45 3.77
N VAL A 192 -2.30 -8.26 3.36
CA VAL A 192 -2.95 -7.31 4.28
C VAL A 192 -4.27 -7.86 4.83
N PRO A 193 -5.20 -8.36 4.01
CA PRO A 193 -6.39 -9.06 4.51
C PRO A 193 -6.08 -10.22 5.48
N GLU A 194 -5.10 -11.05 5.17
CA GLU A 194 -4.75 -12.21 6.01
C GLU A 194 -4.15 -11.78 7.34
N LEU A 195 -3.31 -10.73 7.36
CA LEU A 195 -2.83 -10.12 8.60
C LEU A 195 -3.96 -9.58 9.48
N ILE A 196 -5.02 -9.04 8.86
CA ILE A 196 -6.23 -8.60 9.58
C ILE A 196 -6.97 -9.82 10.15
N ASN A 197 -7.13 -10.89 9.37
CA ASN A 197 -7.85 -12.10 9.79
C ASN A 197 -7.19 -12.82 10.97
N LEU A 198 -5.88 -12.68 11.18
CA LEU A 198 -5.20 -13.19 12.39
C LEU A 198 -5.80 -12.67 13.70
N LEU A 199 -6.47 -11.52 13.67
CA LEU A 199 -7.12 -10.92 14.83
C LEU A 199 -8.61 -11.27 14.97
N SER A 200 -9.19 -12.04 14.05
CA SER A 200 -10.63 -12.34 14.05
C SER A 200 -11.11 -12.97 15.35
N ASP A 201 -10.31 -13.86 15.95
CA ASP A 201 -10.67 -14.53 17.20
C ASP A 201 -10.32 -13.70 18.45
N ALA A 202 -9.22 -12.93 18.40
CA ALA A 202 -8.68 -12.22 19.56
C ALA A 202 -9.30 -10.83 19.75
N ALA A 203 -9.54 -10.09 18.65
CA ALA A 203 -10.04 -8.72 18.68
C ALA A 203 -10.92 -8.39 17.46
N PRO A 204 -12.17 -8.90 17.41
CA PRO A 204 -13.09 -8.67 16.28
C PRO A 204 -13.36 -7.18 16.00
N TRP A 205 -13.39 -6.35 17.05
CA TRP A 205 -13.58 -4.90 16.92
C TRP A 205 -12.42 -4.23 16.16
N LEU A 206 -11.20 -4.74 16.35
CA LEU A 206 -10.00 -4.23 15.70
C LEU A 206 -9.96 -4.65 14.22
N VAL A 207 -10.45 -5.84 13.90
CA VAL A 207 -10.67 -6.29 12.51
C VAL A 207 -11.59 -5.33 11.78
N GLY A 208 -12.71 -4.95 12.39
CA GLY A 208 -13.64 -3.95 11.82
C GLY A 208 -12.96 -2.61 11.55
N LEU A 209 -12.18 -2.11 12.51
CA LEU A 209 -11.42 -0.85 12.36
C LEU A 209 -10.38 -0.94 11.22
N LEU A 210 -9.59 -2.01 11.17
CA LEU A 210 -8.55 -2.20 10.15
C LEU A 210 -9.15 -2.40 8.76
N ALA A 211 -10.29 -3.08 8.66
CA ALA A 211 -11.05 -3.17 7.41
C ALA A 211 -11.48 -1.77 6.94
N VAL A 212 -11.99 -0.92 7.84
CA VAL A 212 -12.33 0.48 7.51
C VAL A 212 -11.09 1.26 7.07
N CYS A 213 -9.93 1.10 7.72
CA CYS A 213 -8.69 1.74 7.31
C CYS A 213 -8.27 1.32 5.87
N ALA A 214 -8.38 0.03 5.54
CA ALA A 214 -8.08 -0.46 4.20
C ALA A 214 -9.04 0.12 3.14
N LEU A 215 -10.34 0.23 3.48
CA LEU A 215 -11.33 0.84 2.59
C LEU A 215 -11.10 2.34 2.40
N ALA A 216 -10.78 3.05 3.48
CA ALA A 216 -10.44 4.46 3.45
C ALA A 216 -9.29 4.75 2.48
N ALA A 217 -8.25 3.91 2.49
CA ALA A 217 -7.11 4.01 1.59
C ALA A 217 -7.53 3.92 0.11
N MET A 218 -8.36 2.92 -0.23
CA MET A 218 -8.81 2.67 -1.59
C MET A 218 -9.72 3.79 -2.10
N GLN A 219 -10.61 4.29 -1.25
CA GLN A 219 -11.57 5.34 -1.61
C GLN A 219 -10.90 6.70 -1.80
N SER A 220 -9.93 7.07 -0.97
CA SER A 220 -9.24 8.37 -1.03
C SER A 220 -8.57 8.61 -2.39
N THR A 221 -7.95 7.55 -2.94
CA THR A 221 -7.31 7.64 -4.25
C THR A 221 -8.35 7.76 -5.37
N GLY A 222 -9.43 6.96 -5.29
CA GLY A 222 -10.47 6.93 -6.32
C GLY A 222 -11.25 8.24 -6.43
N SER A 223 -11.60 8.85 -5.29
CA SER A 223 -12.36 10.10 -5.26
C SER A 223 -11.59 11.29 -5.81
N ALA A 224 -10.31 11.42 -5.47
CA ALA A 224 -9.43 12.48 -5.98
C ALA A 224 -9.31 12.44 -7.51
N TYR A 225 -9.17 11.25 -8.10
CA TYR A 225 -9.12 11.11 -9.55
C TYR A 225 -10.47 11.37 -10.21
N MET A 226 -11.58 10.88 -9.64
CA MET A 226 -12.91 11.14 -10.17
C MET A 226 -13.23 12.64 -10.18
N SER A 227 -12.91 13.38 -9.11
CA SER A 227 -13.16 14.83 -9.06
C SER A 227 -12.29 15.58 -10.06
N THR A 228 -11.03 15.18 -10.21
CA THR A 228 -10.09 15.79 -11.16
C THR A 228 -10.55 15.55 -12.60
N PHE A 229 -10.95 14.33 -12.94
CA PHE A 229 -11.48 14.00 -14.26
C PHE A 229 -12.74 14.81 -14.58
N SER A 230 -13.69 14.87 -13.65
CA SER A 230 -14.91 15.66 -13.82
C SER A 230 -14.60 17.14 -14.05
N ALA A 231 -13.64 17.72 -13.34
CA ALA A 231 -13.22 19.11 -13.53
C ALA A 231 -12.58 19.35 -14.91
N MET A 232 -11.72 18.44 -15.38
CA MET A 232 -11.14 18.53 -16.72
C MET A 232 -12.24 18.47 -17.80
N VAL A 233 -13.15 17.51 -17.73
CA VAL A 233 -14.23 17.38 -18.71
C VAL A 233 -15.14 18.62 -18.71
N THR A 234 -15.55 19.10 -17.54
CA THR A 234 -16.48 20.24 -17.46
C THR A 234 -15.84 21.56 -17.86
N ARG A 235 -14.60 21.84 -17.43
CA ARG A 235 -13.95 23.13 -17.66
C ARG A 235 -13.18 23.19 -18.97
N ASP A 236 -12.51 22.11 -19.36
CA ASP A 236 -11.63 22.11 -20.53
C ASP A 236 -12.32 21.59 -21.79
N ILE A 237 -13.39 20.80 -21.66
CA ILE A 237 -14.18 20.34 -22.80
C ILE A 237 -15.49 21.12 -22.85
N TYR A 238 -16.43 20.85 -21.94
CA TYR A 238 -17.81 21.33 -22.03
C TYR A 238 -17.97 22.86 -22.01
N THR A 239 -17.13 23.57 -21.28
CA THR A 239 -17.20 25.05 -21.23
C THR A 239 -16.52 25.70 -22.45
N LYS A 240 -15.55 25.01 -23.07
CA LYS A 240 -14.73 25.57 -24.15
C LYS A 240 -15.24 25.22 -25.56
N TYR A 241 -15.91 24.09 -25.71
CA TYR A 241 -16.41 23.54 -26.98
C TYR A 241 -17.89 23.20 -26.86
#